data_AF-A0A2D9N7P8-F1
#
_entry.id   AF-A0A2D9N7P8-F1
#
_cell.length_a   1.000
_cell.length_b   1.000
_cell.length_c   1.000
_cell.angle_alpha   90.00
_cell.angle_beta   90.00
_cell.angle_gamma   90.00
#
_symmetry.space_group_name_H-M   'P 1'
#
loop_
_entity.id
_entity.type
_entity.pdbx_description
1 polymer ?
#
loop_
_entity_poly.entity_id
_entity_poly.type
_entity_poly.pdbx_seq_one_letter_code
_entity_poly.pdbx_strand_id
1 'polypeptide(L)'
;MRLLTIILLALIKVSCASETEKKSLNSVEEIYGATTAYSKKSSFDVAQGTKKEFNIVVSNSKMIDTLPPTVTSGNIALLVFEGLSEEEKKAYNGISVDLINSKQDSASYFYPSELLESLVTKSGNFKRFSESIVNGNFGKLDALKSDADIPISIGDGVKKTIRNNEMIYGDLLAYQPFGVSEDRDEIGEIYQFQANLVFEKGTIGYFVNIDKAEGKDKVIGFRFFE
;
A
#
# COMPACT_ATOMS: atom_id res chain seq x y z
N MET A 1 -52.25 -20.20 30.96
CA MET A 1 -50.98 -19.42 30.91
C MET A 1 -50.32 -19.67 29.56
N ARG A 2 -50.34 -18.69 28.65
CA ARG A 2 -49.68 -18.79 27.34
C ARG A 2 -48.22 -18.38 27.52
N LEU A 3 -47.30 -19.26 27.15
CA LEU A 3 -45.86 -19.00 27.11
C LEU A 3 -45.59 -17.85 26.13
N LEU A 4 -44.97 -16.78 26.63
CA LEU A 4 -44.49 -15.66 25.84
C LEU A 4 -43.14 -16.07 25.21
N THR A 5 -43.14 -16.41 23.92
CA THR A 5 -41.91 -16.64 23.17
C THR A 5 -41.30 -15.28 22.82
N ILE A 6 -40.31 -14.85 23.59
CA ILE A 6 -39.47 -13.71 23.24
C ILE A 6 -38.55 -14.16 22.11
N ILE A 7 -38.90 -13.80 20.88
CA ILE A 7 -38.00 -13.89 19.73
C ILE A 7 -36.92 -12.83 19.94
N LEU A 8 -35.74 -13.26 20.38
CA LEU A 8 -34.54 -12.44 20.42
C LEU A 8 -34.14 -12.16 18.96
N LEU A 9 -34.63 -11.04 18.42
CA LEU A 9 -34.17 -10.49 17.14
C LEU A 9 -32.72 -10.04 17.31
N ALA A 10 -31.78 -10.97 17.10
CA ALA A 10 -30.39 -10.60 16.87
C ALA A 10 -30.34 -9.82 15.55
N LEU A 11 -30.27 -8.49 15.65
CA LEU A 11 -29.91 -7.58 14.58
C LEU A 11 -28.52 -7.98 14.07
N ILE A 12 -28.48 -8.94 13.14
CA ILE A 12 -27.34 -9.14 12.26
C ILE A 12 -27.27 -7.86 11.43
N LYS A 13 -26.53 -6.86 11.93
CA LYS A 13 -26.04 -5.78 11.09
C LYS A 13 -25.18 -6.46 10.05
N VAL A 14 -25.76 -6.76 8.89
CA VAL A 14 -25.03 -6.93 7.64
C VAL A 14 -24.37 -5.57 7.43
N SER A 15 -23.19 -5.40 8.02
CA SER A 15 -22.41 -4.17 7.90
C SER A 15 -21.89 -4.14 6.48
N CYS A 16 -22.70 -3.60 5.56
CA CYS A 16 -22.19 -3.14 4.28
C CYS A 16 -20.96 -2.26 4.54
N ALA A 17 -19.96 -2.40 3.67
CA ALA A 17 -18.81 -1.52 3.67
C ALA A 17 -19.32 -0.09 3.51
N SER A 18 -18.69 0.83 4.22
CA SER A 18 -18.88 2.26 3.92
C SER A 18 -18.40 2.57 2.50
N GLU A 19 -18.70 3.78 2.01
CA GLU A 19 -18.22 4.22 0.70
C GLU A 19 -16.69 4.29 0.63
N THR A 20 -16.04 4.72 1.71
CA THR A 20 -14.58 4.80 1.86
C THR A 20 -13.94 3.43 1.89
N GLU A 21 -14.49 2.49 2.66
CA GLU A 21 -14.07 1.08 2.67
C GLU A 21 -14.24 0.46 1.28
N LYS A 22 -15.38 0.68 0.62
CA LYS A 22 -15.62 0.14 -0.73
C LYS A 22 -14.65 0.73 -1.76
N LYS A 23 -14.37 2.03 -1.68
CA LYS A 23 -13.43 2.70 -2.58
C LYS A 23 -12.02 2.11 -2.42
N SER A 24 -11.59 1.85 -1.19
CA SER A 24 -10.27 1.29 -0.95
C SER A 24 -10.14 -0.17 -1.43
N LEU A 25 -11.20 -0.98 -1.27
CA LEU A 25 -11.29 -2.31 -1.88
C LEU A 25 -11.18 -2.25 -3.41
N ASN A 26 -11.92 -1.35 -4.05
CA ASN A 26 -11.85 -1.17 -5.51
C ASN A 26 -10.44 -0.78 -5.98
N SER A 27 -9.73 0.07 -5.24
CA SER A 27 -8.34 0.42 -5.56
C SER A 27 -7.41 -0.78 -5.49
N VAL A 28 -7.62 -1.69 -4.53
CA VAL A 28 -6.88 -2.97 -4.46
C VAL A 28 -7.21 -3.86 -5.66
N GLU A 29 -8.49 -3.97 -6.03
CA GLU A 29 -8.90 -4.76 -7.21
C GLU A 29 -8.27 -4.23 -8.50
N GLU A 30 -8.27 -2.92 -8.71
CA GLU A 30 -7.71 -2.26 -9.88
C GLU A 30 -6.19 -2.46 -9.97
N ILE A 31 -5.47 -2.20 -8.87
CA ILE A 31 -4.01 -2.29 -8.85
C ILE A 31 -3.54 -3.73 -9.03
N TYR A 32 -4.19 -4.69 -8.39
CA TYR A 32 -3.72 -6.08 -8.39
C TYR A 32 -4.40 -6.95 -9.44
N GLY A 33 -5.41 -6.44 -10.15
CA GLY A 33 -6.26 -7.27 -11.01
C GLY A 33 -6.87 -8.44 -10.21
N ALA A 34 -7.43 -8.13 -9.04
CA ALA A 34 -7.82 -9.11 -8.03
C ALA A 34 -9.33 -9.13 -7.78
N THR A 35 -9.79 -10.15 -7.06
CA THR A 35 -11.09 -10.14 -6.39
C THR A 35 -10.89 -9.85 -4.90
N THR A 36 -11.64 -8.90 -4.35
CA THR A 36 -11.61 -8.60 -2.92
C THR A 36 -12.89 -9.02 -2.19
N ALA A 37 -12.73 -9.43 -0.94
CA ALA A 37 -13.81 -9.56 0.04
C ALA A 37 -13.38 -8.92 1.35
N TYR A 38 -14.33 -8.54 2.21
CA TYR A 38 -13.99 -7.93 3.50
C TYR A 38 -14.85 -8.49 4.64
N SER A 39 -14.33 -8.34 5.86
CA SER A 39 -15.07 -8.54 7.08
C SER A 39 -14.57 -7.59 8.17
N LYS A 40 -15.42 -7.29 9.14
CA LYS A 40 -15.04 -6.51 10.34
C LYS A 40 -14.96 -7.49 11.49
N LYS A 41 -13.74 -7.73 11.99
CA LYS A 41 -13.50 -8.63 13.12
C LYS A 41 -13.48 -7.80 14.40
N SER A 42 -14.11 -8.31 15.44
CA SER A 42 -14.02 -7.75 16.78
C SER A 42 -13.77 -8.88 17.76
N SER A 43 -12.63 -8.87 18.42
CA SER A 43 -12.28 -9.82 19.47
C SER A 43 -12.03 -9.06 20.77
N PHE A 44 -12.27 -9.73 21.89
CA PHE A 44 -11.96 -9.19 23.21
C PHE A 44 -10.78 -9.96 23.77
N ASP A 45 -9.72 -9.24 24.10
CA ASP A 45 -8.57 -9.76 24.83
C ASP A 45 -8.57 -9.14 26.24
N VAL A 46 -8.41 -9.97 27.27
CA VAL A 46 -8.50 -9.53 28.67
C VAL A 46 -7.35 -8.58 29.05
N ALA A 47 -6.21 -8.68 28.38
CA ALA A 47 -5.03 -7.83 28.61
C ALA A 47 -4.98 -6.61 27.69
N GLN A 48 -5.49 -6.71 26.45
CA GLN A 48 -5.39 -5.65 25.43
C GLN A 48 -6.71 -4.93 25.12
N GLY A 49 -7.83 -5.35 25.73
CA GLY A 49 -9.14 -4.77 25.49
C GLY A 49 -9.79 -5.28 24.20
N THR A 50 -10.70 -4.47 23.63
CA THR A 50 -11.39 -4.84 22.38
C THR A 50 -10.48 -4.55 21.19
N LYS A 51 -10.11 -5.60 20.45
CA LYS A 51 -9.42 -5.48 19.16
C LYS A 51 -10.43 -5.48 18.03
N LYS A 52 -10.49 -4.38 17.27
CA LYS A 52 -11.29 -4.22 16.06
C LYS A 52 -10.37 -4.19 14.85
N GLU A 53 -10.63 -5.08 13.90
CA GLU A 53 -9.81 -5.20 12.69
C GLU A 53 -10.71 -5.08 11.46
N PHE A 54 -10.24 -4.33 10.47
CA PHE A 54 -10.78 -4.42 9.12
C PHE A 54 -9.99 -5.49 8.38
N ASN A 55 -10.67 -6.58 7.99
CA ASN A 55 -10.05 -7.70 7.30
C ASN A 55 -10.40 -7.63 5.82
N ILE A 56 -9.38 -7.66 4.96
CA ILE A 56 -9.51 -7.81 3.52
C ILE A 56 -8.98 -9.18 3.10
N VAL A 57 -9.72 -9.87 2.25
CA VAL A 57 -9.30 -11.08 1.55
C VAL A 57 -9.07 -10.70 0.10
N VAL A 58 -7.90 -11.05 -0.44
CA VAL A 58 -7.52 -10.76 -1.81
C VAL A 58 -7.14 -12.06 -2.52
N SER A 59 -7.73 -12.29 -3.69
CA SER A 59 -7.61 -13.54 -4.43
C SER A 59 -7.64 -13.30 -5.95
N ASN A 60 -7.45 -14.36 -6.74
CA ASN A 60 -7.55 -14.34 -8.20
C ASN A 60 -6.64 -13.30 -8.89
N SER A 61 -5.44 -13.09 -8.38
CA SER A 61 -4.48 -12.13 -8.94
C SER A 61 -3.17 -12.83 -9.31
N LYS A 62 -2.72 -12.63 -10.55
CA LYS A 62 -1.39 -13.08 -10.98
C LYS A 62 -0.27 -12.42 -10.16
N MET A 63 -0.48 -11.20 -9.70
CA MET A 63 0.51 -10.49 -8.89
C MET A 63 0.71 -11.17 -7.53
N ILE A 64 -0.37 -11.68 -6.91
CA ILE A 64 -0.30 -12.47 -5.66
C ILE A 64 0.49 -13.77 -5.87
N ASP A 65 0.39 -14.39 -7.05
CA ASP A 65 1.12 -15.62 -7.36
C ASP A 65 2.64 -15.39 -7.54
N THR A 66 3.05 -14.18 -7.92
CA THR A 66 4.43 -13.88 -8.33
C THR A 66 5.22 -13.03 -7.34
N LEU A 67 4.55 -12.18 -6.57
CA LEU A 67 5.21 -11.25 -5.66
C LEU A 67 5.40 -11.87 -4.26
N PRO A 68 6.42 -11.44 -3.51
CA PRO A 68 6.53 -11.82 -2.11
C PRO A 68 5.26 -11.43 -1.33
N PRO A 69 4.66 -12.35 -0.55
CA PRO A 69 3.43 -12.08 0.17
C PRO A 69 3.51 -10.87 1.09
N THR A 70 4.61 -10.73 1.86
CA THR A 70 4.81 -9.62 2.81
C THR A 70 4.90 -8.25 2.16
N VAL A 71 5.47 -8.17 0.95
CA VAL A 71 5.54 -6.94 0.13
C VAL A 71 4.15 -6.54 -0.34
N THR A 72 3.39 -7.52 -0.79
CA THR A 72 2.06 -7.34 -1.37
C THR A 72 1.03 -6.98 -0.31
N SER A 73 0.98 -7.74 0.79
CA SER A 73 0.03 -7.50 1.88
C SER A 73 0.30 -6.18 2.60
N GLY A 74 1.55 -5.73 2.71
CA GLY A 74 1.89 -4.43 3.27
C GLY A 74 1.29 -3.28 2.45
N ASN A 75 1.38 -3.35 1.12
CA ASN A 75 0.85 -2.29 0.26
C ASN A 75 -0.67 -2.32 0.21
N ILE A 76 -1.29 -3.52 0.21
CA ILE A 76 -2.74 -3.66 0.34
C ILE A 76 -3.23 -3.03 1.64
N ALA A 77 -2.58 -3.34 2.78
CA ALA A 77 -2.95 -2.76 4.07
C ALA A 77 -2.85 -1.23 4.06
N LEU A 78 -1.79 -0.69 3.47
CA LEU A 78 -1.60 0.75 3.30
C LEU A 78 -2.70 1.38 2.45
N LEU A 79 -3.00 0.82 1.26
CA LEU A 79 -4.05 1.32 0.37
C LEU A 79 -5.43 1.33 1.06
N VAL A 80 -5.74 0.25 1.78
CA VAL A 80 -6.97 0.16 2.55
C VAL A 80 -7.03 1.27 3.59
N PHE A 81 -5.98 1.39 4.41
CA PHE A 81 -5.93 2.35 5.51
C PHE A 81 -5.97 3.81 5.03
N GLU A 82 -5.27 4.15 3.94
CA GLU A 82 -5.31 5.48 3.33
C GLU A 82 -6.70 5.86 2.81
N GLY A 83 -7.45 4.88 2.30
CA GLY A 83 -8.78 5.09 1.77
C GLY A 83 -9.87 5.25 2.84
N LEU A 84 -9.58 4.87 4.10
CA LEU A 84 -10.50 5.05 5.23
C LEU A 84 -10.67 6.52 5.61
N SER A 85 -11.84 6.86 6.12
CA SER A 85 -12.07 8.14 6.82
C SER A 85 -11.30 8.19 8.14
N GLU A 86 -11.11 9.40 8.68
CA GLU A 86 -10.43 9.59 9.97
C GLU A 86 -11.18 8.92 11.13
N GLU A 87 -12.51 8.88 11.08
CA GLU A 87 -13.34 8.15 12.04
C GLU A 87 -13.11 6.63 11.96
N GLU A 88 -12.97 6.08 10.75
CA GLU A 88 -12.71 4.66 10.53
C GLU A 88 -11.30 4.26 10.94
N LYS A 89 -10.28 5.07 10.62
CA LYS A 89 -8.90 4.85 11.06
C LYS A 89 -8.80 4.72 12.58
N LYS A 90 -9.54 5.57 13.32
CA LYS A 90 -9.62 5.52 14.79
C LYS A 90 -10.45 4.36 15.32
N ALA A 91 -11.34 3.79 14.50
CA ALA A 91 -12.22 2.70 14.90
C ALA A 91 -11.53 1.33 14.83
N TYR A 92 -10.45 1.20 14.06
CA TYR A 92 -9.71 -0.04 13.87
C TYR A 92 -8.32 0.02 14.52
N ASN A 93 -7.88 -1.10 15.09
CA ASN A 93 -6.53 -1.28 15.61
C ASN A 93 -5.51 -1.62 14.50
N GLY A 94 -6.00 -1.96 13.31
CA GLY A 94 -5.17 -2.28 12.16
C GLY A 94 -5.96 -2.94 11.04
N ILE A 95 -5.23 -3.29 9.99
CA ILE A 95 -5.75 -3.98 8.81
C ILE A 95 -5.19 -5.41 8.78
N SER A 96 -6.08 -6.38 8.66
CA SER A 96 -5.73 -7.79 8.42
C SER A 96 -5.87 -8.08 6.92
N VAL A 97 -4.83 -8.67 6.31
CA VAL A 97 -4.80 -9.00 4.88
C VAL A 97 -4.62 -10.51 4.72
N ASP A 98 -5.63 -11.15 4.15
CA ASP A 98 -5.59 -12.56 3.76
C ASP A 98 -5.33 -12.65 2.25
N LEU A 99 -4.20 -13.22 1.85
CA LEU A 99 -3.87 -13.48 0.45
C LEU A 99 -4.18 -14.94 0.12
N ILE A 100 -4.92 -15.18 -0.96
CA ILE A 100 -5.22 -16.52 -1.49
C ILE A 100 -4.65 -16.62 -2.90
N ASN A 101 -3.65 -17.49 -3.08
CA ASN A 101 -3.01 -17.70 -4.37
C ASN A 101 -3.85 -18.62 -5.28
N SER A 102 -3.45 -18.76 -6.55
CA SER A 102 -4.10 -19.64 -7.53
C SER A 102 -4.13 -21.12 -7.15
N LYS A 103 -3.22 -21.56 -6.27
CA LYS A 103 -3.17 -22.93 -5.71
C LYS A 103 -4.04 -23.13 -4.47
N GLN A 104 -4.78 -22.10 -4.05
CA GLN A 104 -5.59 -22.06 -2.82
C GLN A 104 -4.76 -22.10 -1.53
N ASP A 105 -3.47 -21.79 -1.59
CA ASP A 105 -2.69 -21.53 -0.38
C ASP A 105 -3.05 -20.14 0.16
N SER A 106 -3.20 -20.05 1.48
CA SER A 106 -3.54 -18.80 2.17
C SER A 106 -2.41 -18.31 3.07
N ALA A 107 -2.16 -17.01 3.08
CA ALA A 107 -1.28 -16.35 4.04
C ALA A 107 -1.98 -15.11 4.63
N SER A 108 -1.90 -14.97 5.95
CA SER A 108 -2.56 -13.89 6.70
C SER A 108 -1.53 -13.00 7.38
N TYR A 109 -1.70 -11.69 7.23
CA TYR A 109 -0.82 -10.68 7.80
C TYR A 109 -1.64 -9.61 8.52
N PHE A 110 -1.15 -9.13 9.66
CA PHE A 110 -1.77 -8.05 10.42
C PHE A 110 -0.85 -6.84 10.48
N TYR A 111 -1.38 -5.67 10.14
CA TYR A 111 -0.68 -4.39 10.14
C TYR A 111 -1.34 -3.46 11.14
N PRO A 112 -0.69 -3.16 12.28
CA PRO A 112 -1.22 -2.23 13.28
C PRO A 112 -1.41 -0.81 12.71
N SER A 113 -2.42 -0.08 13.19
CA SER A 113 -2.69 1.29 12.75
C SER A 113 -1.48 2.22 12.96
N GLU A 114 -0.73 2.06 14.05
CA GLU A 114 0.49 2.85 14.31
C GLU A 114 1.55 2.69 13.21
N LEU A 115 1.76 1.46 12.74
CA LEU A 115 2.66 1.18 11.62
C LEU A 115 2.12 1.81 10.33
N LEU A 116 0.82 1.66 10.08
CA LEU A 116 0.17 2.19 8.87
C LEU A 116 0.21 3.72 8.84
N GLU A 117 0.00 4.41 9.96
CA GLU A 117 0.14 5.87 10.06
C GLU A 117 1.55 6.37 9.70
N SER A 118 2.58 5.66 10.17
CA SER A 118 3.97 5.93 9.79
C SER A 118 4.18 5.73 8.29
N LEU A 119 3.66 4.62 7.73
CA LEU A 119 3.72 4.33 6.30
C LEU A 119 2.97 5.36 5.45
N VAL A 120 1.80 5.86 5.87
CA VAL A 120 1.04 6.90 5.15
C VAL A 120 1.88 8.15 4.98
N THR A 121 2.51 8.62 6.06
CA THR A 121 3.36 9.82 6.04
C THR A 121 4.50 9.67 5.02
N LYS A 122 5.18 8.53 5.05
CA LYS A 122 6.33 8.25 4.17
C LYS A 122 5.91 8.00 2.73
N SER A 123 4.81 7.29 2.52
CA SER A 123 4.24 7.04 1.20
C SER A 123 3.88 8.34 0.46
N GLY A 124 3.57 9.41 1.19
CA GLY A 124 3.33 10.74 0.62
C GLY A 124 4.52 11.27 -0.19
N ASN A 125 5.76 11.02 0.26
CA ASN A 125 6.94 11.43 -0.50
C ASN A 125 7.25 10.48 -1.66
N PHE A 126 6.96 9.18 -1.53
CA PHE A 126 6.99 8.23 -2.65
C PHE A 126 5.98 8.61 -3.76
N LYS A 127 4.76 8.99 -3.39
CA LYS A 127 3.73 9.46 -4.36
C LYS A 127 4.18 10.72 -5.07
N ARG A 128 4.66 11.73 -4.33
CA ARG A 128 5.20 12.97 -4.93
C ARG A 128 6.40 12.70 -5.85
N PHE A 129 7.25 11.75 -5.50
CA PHE A 129 8.39 11.34 -6.34
C PHE A 129 7.89 10.76 -7.66
N SER A 130 6.97 9.80 -7.58
CA SER A 130 6.39 9.11 -8.73
C SER A 130 5.56 10.05 -9.63
N GLU A 131 4.75 10.92 -9.03
CA GLU A 131 3.99 11.96 -9.73
C GLU A 131 4.89 13.00 -10.39
N SER A 132 6.04 13.33 -9.79
CA SER A 132 7.00 14.25 -10.41
C SER A 132 7.62 13.65 -11.67
N ILE A 133 7.82 12.33 -11.70
CA ILE A 133 8.27 11.61 -12.89
C ILE A 133 7.19 11.62 -13.97
N VAL A 134 5.98 11.14 -13.66
CA VAL A 134 4.87 11.02 -14.63
C VAL A 134 4.47 12.37 -15.21
N ASN A 135 4.47 13.43 -14.40
CA ASN A 135 4.11 14.78 -14.86
C ASN A 135 5.29 15.55 -15.49
N GLY A 136 6.45 14.91 -15.71
CA GLY A 136 7.64 15.55 -16.28
C GLY A 136 8.27 16.66 -15.41
N ASN A 137 7.87 16.74 -14.13
CA ASN A 137 8.30 17.74 -13.16
C ASN A 137 9.61 17.35 -12.46
N PHE A 138 10.63 16.93 -13.23
CA PHE A 138 11.88 16.37 -12.69
C PHE A 138 12.63 17.30 -11.74
N GLY A 139 12.50 18.63 -11.90
CA GLY A 139 13.10 19.62 -11.00
C GLY A 139 12.55 19.58 -9.56
N LYS A 140 11.43 18.90 -9.32
CA LYS A 140 10.88 18.72 -7.95
C LYS A 140 11.52 17.56 -7.20
N LEU A 141 12.23 16.66 -7.88
CA LEU A 141 12.80 15.45 -7.27
C LEU A 141 13.87 15.78 -6.22
N ASP A 142 14.66 16.82 -6.46
CA ASP A 142 15.71 17.24 -5.51
C ASP A 142 15.15 17.79 -4.20
N ALA A 143 13.90 18.28 -4.19
CA ALA A 143 13.24 18.70 -2.95
C ALA A 143 12.74 17.51 -2.11
N LEU A 144 12.69 16.30 -2.68
CA LEU A 144 12.19 15.10 -2.00
C LEU A 144 13.30 14.24 -1.41
N LYS A 145 14.55 14.39 -1.90
CA LYS A 145 15.70 13.62 -1.43
C LYS A 145 16.31 14.17 -0.13
N SER A 146 17.03 13.29 0.55
CA SER A 146 17.97 13.66 1.61
C SER A 146 19.29 14.08 0.96
N ASP A 147 19.77 15.29 1.25
CA ASP A 147 21.08 15.75 0.75
C ASP A 147 22.25 15.03 1.41
N ALA A 148 22.04 14.45 2.61
CA ALA A 148 23.05 13.67 3.30
C ALA A 148 23.29 12.31 2.62
N ASP A 149 22.22 11.67 2.15
CA ASP A 149 22.27 10.32 1.58
C ASP A 149 22.40 10.34 0.05
N ILE A 150 21.80 11.36 -0.60
CA ILE A 150 21.87 11.57 -2.05
C ILE A 150 22.42 12.99 -2.30
N PRO A 151 23.75 13.19 -2.29
CA PRO A 151 24.36 14.51 -2.36
C PRO A 151 24.25 15.18 -3.74
N ILE A 152 24.06 14.38 -4.80
CA ILE A 152 23.95 14.88 -6.17
C ILE A 152 22.49 15.19 -6.53
N SER A 153 22.28 16.14 -7.44
CA SER A 153 20.97 16.33 -8.07
C SER A 153 20.61 15.11 -8.91
N ILE A 154 19.36 14.68 -8.82
CA ILE A 154 18.88 13.45 -9.49
C ILE A 154 17.94 13.75 -10.67
N GLY A 155 17.44 14.98 -10.77
CA GLY A 155 16.41 15.36 -11.74
C GLY A 155 16.82 15.06 -13.19
N ASP A 156 18.01 15.47 -13.60
CA ASP A 156 18.49 15.27 -14.97
C ASP A 156 18.79 13.80 -15.29
N GLY A 157 19.31 13.05 -14.31
CA GLY A 157 19.55 11.62 -14.44
C GLY A 157 18.25 10.85 -14.68
N VAL A 158 17.24 11.10 -13.82
CA VAL A 158 15.91 10.50 -13.94
C VAL A 158 15.25 10.89 -15.26
N LYS A 159 15.28 12.18 -15.63
CA LYS A 159 14.74 12.66 -16.91
C LYS A 159 15.36 11.94 -18.11
N LYS A 160 16.68 11.72 -18.08
CA LYS A 160 17.38 10.98 -19.14
C LYS A 160 16.92 9.52 -19.21
N THR A 161 16.82 8.84 -18.06
CA THR A 161 16.31 7.46 -17.99
C THR A 161 14.90 7.35 -18.54
N ILE A 162 13.99 8.24 -18.16
CA ILE A 162 12.61 8.24 -18.68
C ILE A 162 12.59 8.44 -20.19
N ARG A 163 13.32 9.42 -20.72
CA ARG A 163 13.41 9.63 -22.18
C ARG A 163 13.97 8.43 -22.93
N ASN A 164 14.94 7.73 -22.34
CA ASN A 164 15.48 6.51 -22.94
C ASN A 164 14.43 5.40 -22.99
N ASN A 165 13.65 5.24 -21.93
CA ASN A 165 12.56 4.27 -21.89
C ASN A 165 11.42 4.66 -22.84
N GLU A 166 11.09 5.95 -22.97
CA GLU A 166 10.08 6.43 -23.92
C GLU A 166 10.43 6.10 -25.37
N MET A 167 11.71 6.15 -25.74
CA MET A 167 12.17 5.74 -27.08
C MET A 167 11.95 4.24 -27.36
N ILE A 168 11.89 3.40 -26.33
CA ILE A 168 11.75 1.94 -26.46
C ILE A 168 10.28 1.52 -26.30
N TYR A 169 9.62 2.03 -25.28
CA TYR A 169 8.31 1.57 -24.81
C TYR A 169 7.16 2.54 -25.12
N GLY A 170 7.42 3.68 -25.77
CA GLY A 170 6.42 4.72 -26.03
C GLY A 170 6.20 5.64 -24.83
N ASP A 171 5.20 6.52 -24.90
CA ASP A 171 4.99 7.56 -23.89
C ASP A 171 4.77 6.98 -22.48
N LEU A 172 5.29 7.67 -21.46
CA LEU A 172 5.00 7.35 -20.05
C LEU A 172 3.57 7.81 -19.71
N LEU A 173 2.73 6.87 -19.27
CA LEU A 173 1.31 7.13 -19.02
C LEU A 173 0.99 7.32 -17.53
N ALA A 174 1.58 6.47 -16.68
CA ALA A 174 1.24 6.41 -15.26
C ALA A 174 2.35 5.75 -14.43
N TYR A 175 2.14 5.73 -13.12
CA TYR A 175 2.82 4.81 -12.22
C TYR A 175 1.77 3.95 -11.49
N GLN A 176 2.15 2.73 -11.12
CA GLN A 176 1.29 1.77 -10.44
C GLN A 176 2.03 1.18 -9.23
N PRO A 177 1.70 1.61 -7.99
CA PRO A 177 2.32 1.07 -6.78
C PRO A 177 1.82 -0.35 -6.52
N PHE A 178 2.73 -1.27 -6.19
CA PHE A 178 2.37 -2.67 -5.96
C PHE A 178 2.97 -3.29 -4.70
N GLY A 179 3.90 -2.61 -4.03
CA GLY A 179 4.62 -3.20 -2.92
C GLY A 179 5.16 -2.18 -1.93
N VAL A 180 5.22 -2.59 -0.67
CA VAL A 180 6.03 -1.93 0.35
C VAL A 180 6.65 -2.99 1.25
N SER A 181 7.95 -2.88 1.49
CA SER A 181 8.66 -3.75 2.42
C SER A 181 9.45 -2.95 3.43
N GLU A 182 9.62 -3.53 4.61
CA GLU A 182 10.71 -3.18 5.51
C GLU A 182 11.97 -3.90 5.05
N ASP A 183 13.03 -3.14 4.87
CA ASP A 183 14.36 -3.66 4.53
C ASP A 183 15.39 -3.03 5.47
N ARG A 184 16.61 -3.57 5.45
CA ARG A 184 17.73 -3.03 6.23
C ARG A 184 18.96 -2.91 5.35
N ASP A 185 19.60 -1.76 5.42
CA ASP A 185 20.88 -1.49 4.76
C ASP A 185 21.91 -0.94 5.77
N GLU A 186 23.02 -0.39 5.25
CA GLU A 186 24.10 0.18 6.06
C GLU A 186 23.69 1.49 6.77
N ILE A 187 22.65 2.18 6.30
CA ILE A 187 22.16 3.45 6.88
C ILE A 187 21.02 3.21 7.89
N GLY A 188 20.39 2.04 7.88
CA GLY A 188 19.50 1.58 8.94
C GLY A 188 18.33 0.76 8.44
N GLU A 189 17.21 0.85 9.14
CA GLU A 189 15.95 0.28 8.66
C GLU A 189 15.27 1.24 7.69
N ILE A 190 14.73 0.71 6.60
CA ILE A 190 14.14 1.49 5.52
C ILE A 190 12.77 0.92 5.16
N TYR A 191 11.89 1.79 4.68
CA TYR A 191 10.73 1.38 3.90
C TYR A 191 11.06 1.51 2.43
N GLN A 192 10.91 0.41 1.70
CA GLN A 192 11.07 0.37 0.25
C GLN A 192 9.69 0.31 -0.40
N PHE A 193 9.28 1.41 -1.04
CA PHE A 193 8.07 1.48 -1.84
C PHE A 193 8.37 1.05 -3.27
N GLN A 194 7.58 0.13 -3.81
CA GLN A 194 7.80 -0.50 -5.12
C GLN A 194 6.63 -0.21 -6.05
N ALA A 195 6.97 0.09 -7.31
CA ALA A 195 5.98 0.45 -8.32
C ALA A 195 6.47 0.14 -9.73
N ASN A 196 5.53 0.14 -10.66
CA ASN A 196 5.82 0.10 -12.09
C ASN A 196 5.57 1.48 -12.70
N LEU A 197 6.49 1.95 -13.54
CA LEU A 197 6.19 2.97 -14.54
C LEU A 197 5.49 2.29 -15.71
N VAL A 198 4.33 2.80 -16.09
CA VAL A 198 3.47 2.25 -17.15
C VAL A 198 3.65 3.06 -18.42
N PHE A 199 4.24 2.45 -19.43
CA PHE A 199 4.42 3.02 -20.77
C PHE A 199 3.41 2.41 -21.74
N GLU A 200 3.25 2.98 -22.93
CA GLU A 200 2.35 2.45 -23.96
C GLU A 200 2.59 0.96 -24.30
N LYS A 201 3.87 0.52 -24.26
CA LYS A 201 4.31 -0.82 -24.69
C LYS A 201 5.07 -1.58 -23.62
N GLY A 202 4.74 -1.38 -22.35
CA GLY A 202 5.31 -2.18 -21.28
C GLY A 202 5.40 -1.43 -19.96
N THR A 203 6.09 -2.06 -19.02
CA THR A 203 6.28 -1.51 -17.68
C THR A 203 7.73 -1.64 -17.25
N ILE A 204 8.25 -0.62 -16.55
CA ILE A 204 9.55 -0.67 -15.90
C ILE A 204 9.33 -0.59 -14.39
N GLY A 205 9.76 -1.61 -13.67
CA GLY A 205 9.68 -1.61 -12.21
C GLY A 205 10.72 -0.67 -11.60
N TYR A 206 10.42 -0.12 -10.43
CA TYR A 206 11.34 0.69 -9.66
C TYR A 206 11.00 0.64 -8.18
N PHE A 207 11.95 1.09 -7.36
CA PHE A 207 11.69 1.33 -5.94
C PHE A 207 12.19 2.70 -5.49
N VAL A 208 11.64 3.16 -4.38
CA VAL A 208 12.06 4.34 -3.61
C VAL A 208 12.21 3.93 -2.15
N ASN A 209 13.38 4.19 -1.58
CA ASN A 209 13.70 3.96 -0.18
C ASN A 209 13.51 5.25 0.62
N ILE A 210 12.85 5.12 1.76
CA ILE A 210 12.65 6.18 2.75
C ILE A 210 13.08 5.64 4.11
N ASP A 211 13.84 6.42 4.87
CA ASP A 211 14.30 6.04 6.22
C ASP A 211 13.09 5.72 7.12
N LYS A 212 13.15 4.62 7.85
CA LYS A 212 12.08 4.19 8.75
C LYS A 212 11.96 5.08 9.99
N ALA A 213 13.03 5.73 10.40
CA ALA A 213 13.05 6.52 11.62
C ALA A 213 12.02 7.67 11.57
N GLU A 214 11.49 7.99 12.74
CA GLU A 214 10.49 9.03 12.91
C GLU A 214 11.03 10.40 12.48
N GLY A 215 10.21 11.17 11.76
CA GLY A 215 10.58 12.49 11.22
C GLY A 215 11.56 12.47 10.04
N LYS A 216 12.08 11.31 9.64
CA LYS A 216 12.91 11.16 8.44
C LYS A 216 12.09 10.64 7.26
N ASP A 217 11.47 11.55 6.53
CA ASP A 217 10.54 11.17 5.46
C ASP A 217 11.12 11.35 4.05
N LYS A 218 12.36 11.83 3.96
CA LYS A 218 13.03 12.10 2.69
C LYS A 218 13.44 10.81 1.98
N VAL A 219 13.50 10.88 0.65
CA VAL A 219 14.03 9.81 -0.19
C VAL A 219 15.54 9.67 0.07
N ILE A 220 15.95 8.48 0.46
CA ILE A 220 17.35 8.12 0.75
C ILE A 220 17.96 7.22 -0.32
N GLY A 221 17.13 6.65 -1.20
CA GLY A 221 17.58 5.88 -2.36
C GLY A 221 16.44 5.61 -3.32
N PHE A 222 16.77 5.31 -4.57
CA PHE A 222 15.81 4.83 -5.57
C PHE A 222 16.55 4.07 -6.67
N ARG A 223 15.83 3.22 -7.40
CA ARG A 223 16.39 2.46 -8.52
C ARG A 223 15.31 2.05 -9.51
N PHE A 224 15.62 2.15 -10.80
CA PHE A 224 14.84 1.53 -11.88
C PHE A 224 15.42 0.13 -12.21
N PHE A 225 14.54 -0.83 -12.45
CA PHE A 225 14.90 -2.18 -12.87
C PHE A 225 14.92 -2.22 -14.40
N GLU A 226 16.11 -2.00 -14.97
CA GLU A 226 16.39 -2.16 -16.40
C GLU A 226 16.72 -3.62 -16.74
#